data_AF-A0A9E5Q8Q1-F1
#
_entry.id   AF-A0A9E5Q8Q1-F1
#
_cell.length_a   1.000
_cell.length_b   1.000
_cell.length_c   1.000
_cell.angle_alpha   90.00
_cell.angle_beta   90.00
_cell.angle_gamma   90.00
#
_symmetry.space_group_name_H-M   'P 1'
#
loop_
_entity.id
_entity.type
_entity.pdbx_description
1 polymer ?
#
loop_
_entity_poly.entity_id
_entity_poly.type
_entity_poly.pdbx_seq_one_letter_code
_entity_poly.pdbx_strand_id
1 'polypeptide(L)' 'MSKAHDIKAKALEIGFDLVGITEAEPIEREQFILFTDWLAFGYAGRMSYMHRNLD' A
#
# COMPACT_ATOMS: atom_id res chain seq x y z
N MET A 1 -23.08 0.29 -14.79
CA MET A 1 -22.30 0.15 -13.55
C MET A 1 -20.83 0.02 -13.92
N SER A 2 -19.94 0.72 -13.22
CA SER A 2 -18.48 0.59 -13.44
C SER A 2 -17.93 -0.60 -12.65
N LYS A 3 -16.84 -1.23 -13.10
CA LYS A 3 -16.12 -2.28 -12.34
C LYS A 3 -15.75 -1.82 -10.93
N ALA A 4 -15.42 -0.55 -10.79
CA ALA A 4 -15.14 0.05 -9.50
C ALA A 4 -16.33 -0.02 -8.54
N HIS A 5 -17.55 0.13 -9.04
CA HIS A 5 -18.76 0.01 -8.23
C HIS A 5 -19.00 -1.44 -7.78
N ASP A 6 -18.88 -2.40 -8.71
CA ASP A 6 -19.13 -3.82 -8.42
C ASP A 6 -18.15 -4.37 -7.36
N ILE A 7 -16.87 -3.99 -7.44
CA ILE A 7 -15.85 -4.34 -6.44
C ILE A 7 -16.21 -3.76 -5.07
N LYS A 8 -16.65 -2.49 -5.03
CA LYS A 8 -17.02 -1.83 -3.78
C LYS A 8 -18.23 -2.48 -3.12
N ALA A 9 -19.24 -2.82 -3.91
CA ALA A 9 -20.41 -3.55 -3.42
C ALA A 9 -20.01 -4.92 -2.85
N LYS A 10 -19.13 -5.67 -3.54
CA LYS A 10 -18.68 -6.98 -3.05
C LYS A 10 -17.86 -6.89 -1.77
N ALA A 11 -17.01 -5.87 -1.63
CA ALA A 11 -16.22 -5.66 -0.42
C ALA A 11 -17.10 -5.46 0.82
N LEU A 12 -18.15 -4.63 0.69
CA LEU A 12 -19.13 -4.45 1.77
C LEU A 12 -19.90 -5.74 2.08
N GLU A 13 -20.30 -6.49 1.04
CA GLU A 13 -21.03 -7.76 1.20
C GLU A 13 -20.23 -8.79 2.01
N ILE A 14 -18.91 -8.85 1.84
CA ILE A 14 -18.04 -9.82 2.52
C ILE A 14 -17.45 -9.31 3.85
N GLY A 15 -17.87 -8.13 4.32
CA GLY A 15 -17.55 -7.61 5.65
C GLY A 15 -16.34 -6.67 5.74
N PHE A 16 -15.86 -6.10 4.63
CA PHE A 16 -14.93 -4.97 4.71
C PHE A 16 -15.67 -3.68 5.06
N ASP A 17 -15.12 -2.90 5.99
CA ASP A 17 -15.68 -1.58 6.35
C ASP A 17 -15.42 -0.52 5.27
N LEU A 18 -14.26 -0.58 4.61
CA LEU A 18 -13.81 0.40 3.60
C LEU A 18 -13.01 -0.27 2.47
N VAL A 19 -13.13 0.30 1.27
CA VAL A 19 -12.35 -0.10 0.10
C VAL A 19 -12.04 1.08 -0.82
N GLY A 20 -10.77 1.17 -1.24
CA GLY A 20 -10.27 2.11 -2.23
C GLY A 20 -9.86 1.40 -3.52
N ILE A 21 -9.81 2.15 -4.62
CA ILE A 21 -9.30 1.68 -5.91
C ILE A 21 -8.29 2.72 -6.37
N THR A 22 -7.13 2.25 -6.82
CA THR A 22 -6.04 3.08 -7.33
C THR A 22 -5.49 2.46 -8.60
N GLU A 23 -4.78 3.26 -9.38
CA GLU A 23 -4.04 2.79 -10.54
C GLU A 23 -2.83 1.97 -10.12
N ALA A 24 -2.41 1.04 -10.99
CA ALA A 24 -1.27 0.15 -10.75
C ALA A 24 0.03 0.76 -11.28
N GLU A 25 0.22 2.06 -11.07
CA GLU A 25 1.42 2.77 -11.48
C GLU A 25 2.63 2.32 -10.62
N PRO A 26 3.86 2.35 -11.18
CA PRO A 26 5.06 2.10 -10.40
C PRO A 26 5.21 3.08 -9.24
N ILE A 27 5.92 2.66 -8.18
CA ILE A 27 6.38 3.59 -7.14
C ILE A 27 7.56 4.39 -7.71
N GLU A 28 7.44 5.71 -7.66
CA GLU A 28 8.44 6.66 -8.12
C GLU A 28 9.65 6.70 -7.18
N ARG A 29 10.77 7.13 -7.73
CA ARG A 29 12.06 7.15 -7.03
C ARG A 29 12.01 7.97 -5.74
N GLU A 30 11.32 9.10 -5.75
CA GLU A 30 11.20 10.00 -4.60
C GLU A 30 10.50 9.31 -3.43
N GLN A 31 9.46 8.52 -3.72
CA GLN A 31 8.71 7.78 -2.71
C GLN A 31 9.54 6.64 -2.13
N PHE A 32 10.34 5.97 -2.99
CA PHE A 32 11.30 4.96 -2.55
C PHE A 32 12.36 5.56 -1.61
N ILE A 33 12.95 6.71 -1.96
CA ILE A 33 13.94 7.40 -1.13
C ILE A 33 13.35 7.77 0.24
N LEU A 34 12.15 8.36 0.26
CA LEU A 34 11.46 8.72 1.50
C LEU A 34 11.23 7.48 2.39
N PHE A 35 10.85 6.36 1.79
CA PHE A 35 10.66 5.10 2.52
C PHE A 35 11.99 4.57 3.08
N THR A 36 13.06 4.54 2.29
CA THR A 36 14.36 4.04 2.75
C THR A 36 14.99 4.92 3.82
N ASP A 37 14.83 6.24 3.75
CA ASP A 37 15.28 7.15 4.79
C ASP A 37 14.51 6.91 6.09
N TRP A 38 13.18 6.76 5.99
CA TRP A 38 12.32 6.44 7.13
C TRP A 38 12.74 5.12 7.81
N LEU A 39 13.11 4.10 7.03
CA LEU A 39 13.66 2.84 7.55
C LEU A 39 15.01 3.07 8.24
N ALA A 40 15.92 3.84 7.63
CA ALA A 40 17.25 4.13 8.17
C ALA A 40 17.19 4.87 9.51
N PHE A 41 16.17 5.70 9.73
CA PHE A 41 15.90 6.34 11.03
C PHE A 41 15.36 5.38 12.11
N GLY A 42 15.14 4.11 11.80
CA GLY A 42 14.66 3.10 12.75
C GLY A 42 13.16 3.21 13.04
N TYR A 43 12.40 3.96 12.25
CA TYR A 43 10.98 4.19 12.49
C TYR A 43 10.10 2.93 12.27
N ALA A 44 10.64 1.89 11.63
CA ALA A 44 10.00 0.58 11.50
C ALA A 44 9.82 -0.15 12.85
N GLY A 45 10.46 0.29 13.93
CA GLY A 45 10.37 -0.34 15.24
C GLY A 45 10.75 -1.83 15.18
N ARG A 46 9.78 -2.72 15.42
CA ARG A 46 10.00 -4.18 15.37
C ARG A 46 9.75 -4.82 13.99
N MET A 47 9.37 -4.04 13.00
CA MET A 47 8.99 -4.51 11.66
C MET A 47 10.23 -4.76 10.78
N SER A 48 11.16 -5.59 11.26
CA SER A 48 12.44 -5.87 10.59
C SER A 48 12.27 -6.42 9.16
N TYR A 49 11.14 -7.06 8.88
CA TYR A 49 10.81 -7.56 7.54
C TYR A 49 10.69 -6.45 6.48
N MET A 50 10.47 -5.19 6.86
CA MET A 50 10.34 -4.06 5.93
C MET A 50 11.66 -3.69 5.22
N HIS A 51 12.80 -4.22 5.68
CA HIS A 51 14.11 -3.98 5.04
C HIS A 51 14.43 -5.00 3.93
N ARG A 52 13.47 -5.87 3.57
CA ARG A 52 13.65 -6.92 2.55
C ARG A 52 13.27 -6.39 1.16
N ASN A 53 13.89 -6.92 0.11
CA ASN A 53 13.58 -6.63 -1.31
C ASN A 53 13.68 -5.13 -1.67
N LEU A 54 14.77 -4.48 -1.25
CA LEU A 54 15.05 -3.07 -1.58
C LEU A 54 15.95 -2.93 -2.82
N ASP A 55 16.34 -4.04 -3.43
CA ASP A 55 17.17 -4.15 -4.63
C ASP A 55 16.36 -4.13 -5.94
#